data_AF-A0A5B9DG73-F1
#
_entry.id   AF-A0A5B9DG73-F1
#
_cell.length_a   1.000
_cell.length_b   1.000
_cell.length_c   1.000
_cell.angle_alpha   90.00
_cell.angle_beta   90.00
_cell.angle_gamma   90.00
#
_symmetry.space_group_name_H-M   'P 1'
#
loop_
_entity.id
_entity.type
_entity.pdbx_description
1 polymer ?
#
loop_
_entity_poly.entity_id
_entity_poly.type
_entity_poly.pdbx_seq_one_letter_code
_entity_poly.pdbx_strand_id
1 'polypeptide(L)'
;MVDNQRNSENNSNYSRFHGNNPNFNRVGARTGLRAHWITYIAVNCFLMVLNFLTGVSGGNFWFLYPLISWGIGISIHSSVIFIIHRYPYKSDRGFYIHFAVILTVSMFLFLLNVITGMGYPWFAWPVAAMGIGVGEHFVAYMRIKKIELGQPVARLHALWYPAVVCFFLIFVDIFSNGRPNWFWWPCVPIMLVSFVIIDSITRHQENLRTRYHERRERQNLNINVNSNPAFSQDIREEVVVERRINNTPSDKRYCPRCGEESSSNHEYCEYCGLKFE
;
A
#
# COMPACT_ATOMS: atom_id res chain seq x y z
N MET A 1 -10.87 36.05 19.20
CA MET A 1 -10.83 35.13 18.04
C MET A 1 -9.42 34.62 17.71
N VAL A 2 -8.35 35.29 18.16
CA VAL A 2 -6.94 34.89 17.91
C VAL A 2 -6.48 33.70 18.78
N ASP A 3 -7.00 33.57 20.01
CA ASP A 3 -6.56 32.50 20.93
C ASP A 3 -7.03 31.10 20.52
N ASN A 4 -8.09 31.00 19.71
CA ASN A 4 -8.62 29.72 19.24
C ASN A 4 -7.78 29.12 18.09
N GLN A 5 -7.03 29.95 17.35
CA GLN A 5 -6.13 29.50 16.28
C GLN A 5 -4.79 28.98 16.83
N ARG A 6 -4.27 29.58 17.91
CA ARG A 6 -3.04 29.08 18.57
C ARG A 6 -3.24 27.69 19.17
N ASN A 7 -4.40 27.41 19.76
CA ASN A 7 -4.70 26.11 20.34
C ASN A 7 -4.93 25.02 19.28
N SER A 8 -5.47 25.35 18.11
CA SER A 8 -5.59 24.38 17.01
C SER A 8 -4.24 24.08 16.36
N GLU A 9 -3.36 25.08 16.20
CA GLU A 9 -1.99 24.88 15.72
C GLU A 9 -1.16 24.04 16.69
N ASN A 10 -1.21 24.33 18.00
CA ASN A 10 -0.49 23.56 19.01
C ASN A 10 -0.96 22.10 19.12
N ASN A 11 -2.28 21.85 19.04
CA ASN A 11 -2.83 20.48 19.03
C ASN A 11 -2.51 19.73 17.73
N SER A 12 -2.47 20.43 16.58
CA SER A 12 -2.05 19.84 15.30
C SER A 12 -0.57 19.48 15.26
N ASN A 13 0.27 20.26 15.95
CA ASN A 13 1.70 19.99 16.06
C ASN A 13 1.95 18.81 17.02
N TYR A 14 1.26 18.74 18.16
CA TYR A 14 1.43 17.63 19.11
C TYR A 14 1.02 16.26 18.52
N SER A 15 -0.08 16.22 17.76
CA SER A 15 -0.54 15.02 17.04
C SER A 15 0.34 14.67 15.83
N ARG A 16 1.04 15.64 15.24
CA ARG A 16 2.03 15.41 14.17
C ARG A 16 3.36 14.86 14.70
N PHE A 17 3.78 15.23 15.91
CA PHE A 17 5.01 14.73 16.55
C PHE A 17 4.88 13.31 17.11
N HIS A 18 3.70 12.89 17.56
CA HIS A 18 3.48 11.54 18.11
C HIS A 18 2.99 10.49 17.09
N GLY A 19 2.57 10.88 15.89
CA GLY A 19 1.91 9.98 14.94
C GLY A 19 2.79 9.33 13.88
N ASN A 20 3.95 9.90 13.54
CA ASN A 20 4.55 9.64 12.22
C ASN A 20 6.05 9.34 12.21
N ASN A 21 6.68 9.00 13.34
CA ASN A 21 8.06 8.52 13.29
C ASN A 21 8.08 7.04 12.84
N PRO A 22 8.52 6.74 11.60
CA PRO A 22 8.49 5.37 11.08
C PRO A 22 9.37 4.41 11.90
N ASN A 23 10.38 4.92 12.62
CA ASN A 23 11.23 4.12 13.48
C ASN A 23 10.55 3.72 14.80
N PHE A 24 9.78 4.63 15.43
CA PHE A 24 8.95 4.29 16.59
C PHE A 24 7.89 3.26 16.23
N ASN A 25 7.23 3.43 15.08
CA ASN A 25 6.24 2.47 14.58
C ASN A 25 6.86 1.10 14.28
N ARG A 26 8.12 1.04 13.83
CA ARG A 26 8.85 -0.23 13.59
C ARG A 26 9.23 -0.94 14.87
N VAL A 27 9.72 -0.22 15.89
CA VAL A 27 10.05 -0.81 17.20
C VAL A 27 8.79 -1.30 17.90
N GLY A 28 7.74 -0.47 17.92
CA GLY A 28 6.43 -0.85 18.46
C GLY A 28 5.84 -2.08 17.77
N ALA A 29 5.92 -2.15 16.44
CA ALA A 29 5.39 -3.28 15.68
C ALA A 29 6.16 -4.60 15.93
N ARG A 30 7.49 -4.55 16.14
CA ARG A 30 8.28 -5.73 16.53
C ARG A 30 7.93 -6.21 17.94
N THR A 31 7.75 -5.29 18.89
CA THR A 31 7.32 -5.60 20.25
C THR A 31 5.91 -6.21 20.25
N GLY A 32 4.98 -5.65 19.48
CA GLY A 32 3.65 -6.20 19.28
C GLY A 32 3.67 -7.61 18.68
N LEU A 33 4.50 -7.85 17.66
CA LEU A 33 4.65 -9.20 17.07
C LEU A 33 5.22 -10.21 18.08
N ARG A 34 6.20 -9.82 18.90
CA ARG A 34 6.74 -10.68 19.97
C ARG A 34 5.66 -11.06 20.98
N ALA A 35 4.85 -10.09 21.40
CA ALA A 35 3.74 -10.35 22.32
C ALA A 35 2.73 -11.35 21.72
N HIS A 36 2.35 -11.19 20.45
CA HIS A 36 1.46 -12.14 19.76
C HIS A 36 2.05 -13.56 19.72
N TRP A 37 3.35 -13.71 19.41
CA TRP A 37 4.02 -15.01 19.43
C TRP A 37 4.03 -15.65 20.82
N ILE A 38 4.34 -14.88 21.86
CA ILE A 38 4.32 -15.38 23.25
C ILE A 38 2.92 -15.85 23.63
N THR A 39 1.90 -15.03 23.37
CA THR A 39 0.49 -15.38 23.67
C THR A 39 0.05 -16.60 22.87
N TYR A 40 0.39 -16.69 21.58
CA TYR A 40 0.04 -17.84 20.75
C TYR A 40 0.66 -19.13 21.27
N ILE A 41 1.95 -19.14 21.59
CA ILE A 41 2.62 -20.33 22.13
C ILE A 41 2.02 -20.69 23.49
N ALA A 42 1.89 -19.71 24.41
CA ALA A 42 1.38 -19.95 25.75
C ALA A 42 -0.05 -20.53 25.74
N VAL A 43 -0.96 -19.91 24.99
CA VAL A 43 -2.36 -20.36 24.91
C VAL A 43 -2.47 -21.70 24.19
N ASN A 44 -1.77 -21.92 23.08
CA ASN A 44 -1.85 -23.21 22.38
C ASN A 44 -1.23 -24.36 23.17
N CYS A 45 -0.13 -24.13 23.89
CA CYS A 45 0.41 -25.13 24.81
C CYS A 45 -0.59 -25.46 25.92
N PHE A 46 -1.24 -24.45 26.50
CA PHE A 46 -2.29 -24.66 27.50
C PHE A 46 -3.49 -25.44 26.94
N LEU A 47 -4.00 -25.08 25.76
CA LEU A 47 -5.11 -25.78 25.11
C LEU A 47 -4.74 -27.22 24.72
N MET A 48 -3.49 -27.45 24.30
CA MET A 48 -2.96 -28.79 24.05
C MET A 48 -2.95 -29.64 25.32
N VAL A 49 -2.42 -29.11 26.43
CA VAL A 49 -2.45 -29.80 27.73
C VAL A 49 -3.89 -30.08 28.17
N LEU A 50 -4.79 -29.09 28.08
CA LEU A 50 -6.20 -29.29 28.38
C LEU A 50 -6.85 -30.38 27.53
N ASN A 51 -6.59 -30.39 26.22
CA ASN A 51 -7.12 -31.41 25.31
C ASN A 51 -6.64 -32.81 25.71
N PHE A 52 -5.35 -32.96 26.07
CA PHE A 52 -4.83 -34.24 26.58
C PHE A 52 -5.40 -34.63 27.94
N LEU A 53 -5.66 -33.69 28.85
CA LEU A 53 -6.22 -33.99 30.17
C LEU A 53 -7.72 -34.33 30.11
N THR A 54 -8.45 -33.79 29.13
CA THR A 54 -9.93 -33.89 29.06
C THR A 54 -10.45 -34.80 27.95
N GLY A 55 -9.65 -35.06 26.90
CA GLY A 55 -10.16 -35.54 25.61
C GLY A 55 -9.62 -36.89 25.11
N VAL A 56 -8.74 -37.56 25.87
CA VAL A 56 -8.10 -38.83 25.42
C VAL A 56 -9.13 -39.94 25.17
N SER A 57 -10.29 -39.91 25.84
CA SER A 57 -11.34 -40.93 25.69
C SER A 57 -12.04 -40.94 24.33
N GLY A 58 -11.96 -39.86 23.55
CA GLY A 58 -12.69 -39.70 22.28
C GLY A 58 -11.81 -39.55 21.03
N GLY A 59 -10.48 -39.60 21.16
CA GLY A 59 -9.54 -39.47 20.03
C GLY A 59 -9.59 -38.12 19.28
N ASN A 60 -10.22 -37.09 19.85
CA ASN A 60 -10.47 -35.83 19.15
C ASN A 60 -9.48 -34.73 19.60
N PHE A 61 -8.52 -34.42 18.72
CA PHE A 61 -7.50 -33.38 18.94
C PHE A 61 -8.03 -31.98 18.64
N TRP A 62 -9.04 -31.52 19.38
CA TRP A 62 -9.68 -30.22 19.14
C TRP A 62 -8.73 -29.02 19.28
N PHE A 63 -7.60 -29.15 20.00
CA PHE A 63 -6.60 -28.08 20.11
C PHE A 63 -5.96 -27.69 18.76
N LEU A 64 -6.03 -28.57 17.76
CA LEU A 64 -5.53 -28.28 16.41
C LEU A 64 -6.30 -27.16 15.72
N TYR A 65 -7.61 -27.01 16.00
CA TYR A 65 -8.42 -25.96 15.38
C TYR A 65 -7.93 -24.53 15.71
N PRO A 66 -7.77 -24.13 16.99
CA PRO A 66 -7.18 -22.83 17.34
C PRO A 66 -5.72 -22.73 16.92
N LEU A 67 -4.93 -23.81 17.03
CA LEU A 67 -3.52 -23.81 16.64
C LEU A 67 -3.32 -23.41 15.18
N ILE A 68 -4.06 -24.08 14.28
CA ILE A 68 -3.91 -23.85 12.85
C ILE A 68 -4.57 -22.52 12.47
N SER A 69 -5.78 -22.23 12.93
CA SER A 69 -6.50 -20.99 12.56
C SER A 69 -5.79 -19.71 13.03
N TRP A 70 -5.30 -19.68 14.27
CA TRP A 70 -4.54 -18.52 14.78
C TRP A 70 -3.12 -18.47 14.18
N GLY A 71 -2.57 -19.64 13.81
CA GLY A 71 -1.28 -19.73 13.12
C GLY A 71 -1.25 -18.94 11.81
N ILE A 72 -2.39 -18.87 11.10
CA ILE A 72 -2.53 -18.03 9.90
C ILE A 72 -2.34 -16.55 10.24
N GLY A 73 -3.00 -16.07 11.30
CA GLY A 73 -2.96 -14.67 11.73
C GLY A 73 -1.53 -14.24 12.08
N ILE A 74 -0.80 -15.08 12.82
CA ILE A 74 0.61 -14.82 13.14
C ILE A 74 1.51 -14.90 11.93
N SER A 75 1.28 -15.83 11.01
CA SER A 75 2.06 -15.94 9.78
C SER A 75 1.90 -14.71 8.90
N ILE A 76 0.67 -14.20 8.77
CA ILE A 76 0.37 -12.95 8.07
C ILE A 76 1.04 -11.76 8.77
N HIS A 77 0.87 -11.60 10.08
CA HIS A 77 1.46 -10.48 10.82
C HIS A 77 2.99 -10.49 10.70
N SER A 78 3.62 -11.67 10.86
CA SER A 78 5.06 -11.83 10.73
C SER A 78 5.55 -11.44 9.32
N SER A 79 4.84 -11.88 8.29
CA SER A 79 5.15 -11.55 6.89
C SER A 79 5.07 -10.05 6.62
N VAL A 80 4.01 -9.40 7.11
CA VAL A 80 3.80 -7.95 6.95
C VAL A 80 4.94 -7.16 7.62
N ILE A 81 5.29 -7.49 8.87
CA ILE A 81 6.39 -6.81 9.57
C ILE A 81 7.73 -7.03 8.87
N PHE A 82 7.98 -8.25 8.39
CA PHE A 82 9.18 -8.57 7.63
C PHE A 82 9.28 -7.73 6.35
N ILE A 83 8.21 -7.66 5.56
CA ILE A 83 8.17 -6.92 4.28
C ILE A 83 8.32 -5.42 4.50
N ILE A 84 7.64 -4.85 5.49
CA ILE A 84 7.74 -3.42 5.82
C ILE A 84 9.19 -3.05 6.16
N HIS A 85 9.92 -3.96 6.81
CA HIS A 85 11.32 -3.76 7.16
C HIS A 85 12.26 -3.96 5.96
N ARG A 86 12.00 -4.98 5.12
CA ARG A 86 12.85 -5.35 3.99
C ARG A 86 12.73 -4.39 2.80
N TYR A 87 11.55 -3.81 2.59
CA TYR A 87 11.24 -2.92 1.47
C TYR A 87 10.89 -1.52 2.00
N PRO A 88 11.81 -0.53 1.93
CA PRO A 88 11.58 0.79 2.49
C PRO A 88 10.58 1.63 1.66
N TYR A 89 10.45 1.35 0.36
CA TYR A 89 9.61 2.12 -0.55
C TYR A 89 8.16 1.65 -0.53
N LYS A 90 7.20 2.58 -0.53
CA LYS A 90 5.76 2.26 -0.39
C LYS A 90 5.21 1.47 -1.59
N SER A 91 5.66 1.76 -2.81
CA SER A 91 5.17 1.07 -4.02
C SER A 91 5.55 -0.41 -4.04
N ASP A 92 6.73 -0.78 -3.51
CA ASP A 92 7.15 -2.19 -3.40
C ASP A 92 6.33 -2.93 -2.34
N ARG A 93 6.11 -2.35 -1.16
CA ARG A 93 5.45 -3.02 -0.02
C ARG A 93 4.08 -3.57 -0.37
N GLY A 94 3.27 -2.78 -1.10
CA GLY A 94 1.89 -3.15 -1.40
C GLY A 94 1.81 -4.50 -2.10
N PHE A 95 2.62 -4.70 -3.14
CA PHE A 95 2.66 -5.97 -3.88
C PHE A 95 3.14 -7.13 -2.99
N TYR A 96 4.29 -6.99 -2.32
CA TYR A 96 4.85 -8.08 -1.50
C TYR A 96 3.93 -8.48 -0.35
N ILE A 97 3.22 -7.52 0.27
CA ILE A 97 2.25 -7.82 1.34
C ILE A 97 1.11 -8.69 0.81
N HIS A 98 0.46 -8.28 -0.29
CA HIS A 98 -0.64 -9.08 -0.87
C HIS A 98 -0.15 -10.45 -1.32
N PHE A 99 1.04 -10.51 -1.95
CA PHE A 99 1.65 -11.77 -2.36
C PHE A 99 1.90 -12.72 -1.19
N ALA A 100 2.51 -12.23 -0.10
CA ALA A 100 2.82 -13.06 1.07
C ALA A 100 1.55 -13.52 1.82
N VAL A 101 0.54 -12.65 1.93
CA VAL A 101 -0.75 -13.01 2.51
C VAL A 101 -1.40 -14.13 1.70
N ILE A 102 -1.46 -13.99 0.38
CA ILE A 102 -2.08 -14.98 -0.50
C ILE A 102 -1.30 -16.29 -0.49
N LEU A 103 0.03 -16.27 -0.46
CA LEU A 103 0.84 -17.47 -0.31
C LEU A 103 0.55 -18.19 1.02
N THR A 104 0.46 -17.43 2.12
CA THR A 104 0.15 -17.97 3.45
C THR A 104 -1.24 -18.63 3.47
N VAL A 105 -2.26 -17.92 2.97
CA VAL A 105 -3.63 -18.43 2.91
C VAL A 105 -3.71 -19.65 1.96
N SER A 106 -3.02 -19.62 0.83
CA SER A 106 -3.02 -20.73 -0.14
C SER A 106 -2.40 -22.00 0.44
N MET A 107 -1.29 -21.88 1.16
CA MET A 107 -0.67 -23.01 1.87
C MET A 107 -1.61 -23.59 2.93
N PHE A 108 -2.31 -22.73 3.66
CA PHE A 108 -3.32 -23.16 4.63
C PHE A 108 -4.51 -23.88 3.99
N LEU A 109 -5.10 -23.33 2.91
CA LEU A 109 -6.21 -23.99 2.22
C LEU A 109 -5.79 -25.32 1.61
N PHE A 110 -4.56 -25.42 1.08
CA PHE A 110 -3.98 -26.67 0.63
C PHE A 110 -3.88 -27.69 1.77
N LEU A 111 -3.33 -27.30 2.92
CA LEU A 111 -3.22 -28.18 4.08
C LEU A 111 -4.61 -28.62 4.57
N LEU A 112 -5.58 -27.70 4.63
CA LEU A 112 -6.96 -28.03 4.96
C LEU A 112 -7.54 -29.07 4.00
N ASN A 113 -7.30 -28.92 2.70
CA ASN A 113 -7.76 -29.89 1.72
C ASN A 113 -7.12 -31.27 1.94
N VAL A 114 -5.83 -31.32 2.29
CA VAL A 114 -5.13 -32.59 2.56
C VAL A 114 -5.72 -33.29 3.79
N ILE A 115 -5.97 -32.55 4.88
CA ILE A 115 -6.48 -33.15 6.13
C ILE A 115 -7.98 -33.48 6.10
N THR A 116 -8.77 -32.77 5.27
CA THR A 116 -10.21 -33.01 5.12
C THR A 116 -10.55 -34.03 4.03
N GLY A 117 -9.57 -34.42 3.22
CA GLY A 117 -9.69 -35.47 2.21
C GLY A 117 -9.25 -35.03 0.81
N MET A 118 -8.41 -35.84 0.16
CA MET A 118 -7.86 -35.54 -1.18
C MET A 118 -8.81 -35.87 -2.34
N GLY A 119 -10.06 -36.29 -2.08
CA GLY A 119 -10.98 -36.71 -3.14
C GLY A 119 -11.27 -35.61 -4.17
N TYR A 120 -11.23 -34.35 -3.74
CA TYR A 120 -11.40 -33.20 -4.62
C TYR A 120 -10.53 -32.02 -4.12
N PRO A 121 -9.64 -31.45 -4.97
CA PRO A 121 -8.78 -30.33 -4.60
C PRO A 121 -9.54 -28.99 -4.62
N TRP A 122 -10.58 -28.87 -3.79
CA TRP A 122 -11.42 -27.67 -3.71
C TRP A 122 -10.60 -26.40 -3.44
N PHE A 123 -9.46 -26.49 -2.76
CA PHE A 123 -8.57 -25.34 -2.49
C PHE A 123 -8.07 -24.65 -3.76
N ALA A 124 -7.99 -25.36 -4.89
CA ALA A 124 -7.48 -24.80 -6.13
C ALA A 124 -8.33 -23.64 -6.65
N TRP A 125 -9.64 -23.66 -6.42
CA TRP A 125 -10.57 -22.61 -6.84
C TRP A 125 -10.33 -21.26 -6.14
N PRO A 126 -10.36 -21.16 -4.80
CA PRO A 126 -10.04 -19.92 -4.11
C PRO A 126 -8.59 -19.50 -4.36
N VAL A 127 -7.63 -20.42 -4.47
CA VAL A 127 -6.24 -20.09 -4.81
C VAL A 127 -6.12 -19.48 -6.20
N ALA A 128 -6.79 -20.03 -7.20
CA ALA A 128 -6.82 -19.49 -8.55
C ALA A 128 -7.46 -18.09 -8.58
N ALA A 129 -8.59 -17.91 -7.89
CA ALA A 129 -9.27 -16.62 -7.78
C ALA A 129 -8.38 -15.55 -7.11
N MET A 130 -7.73 -15.89 -5.99
CA MET A 130 -6.78 -14.99 -5.33
C MET A 130 -5.54 -14.71 -6.19
N GLY A 131 -5.09 -15.70 -6.97
CA GLY A 131 -3.97 -15.55 -7.91
C GLY A 131 -4.21 -14.48 -8.97
N ILE A 132 -5.46 -14.27 -9.40
CA ILE A 132 -5.83 -13.17 -10.30
C ILE A 132 -5.58 -11.82 -9.64
N GLY A 133 -5.96 -11.67 -8.37
CA GLY A 133 -5.70 -10.45 -7.59
C GLY A 133 -4.20 -10.16 -7.42
N VAL A 134 -3.38 -11.20 -7.21
CA VAL A 134 -1.90 -11.03 -7.22
C VAL A 134 -1.42 -10.54 -8.57
N GLY A 135 -1.92 -11.12 -9.66
CA GLY A 135 -1.57 -10.69 -11.02
C GLY A 135 -1.92 -9.22 -11.25
N GLU A 136 -3.03 -8.74 -10.70
CA GLU A 136 -3.42 -7.33 -10.77
C GLU A 136 -2.40 -6.45 -10.05
N HIS A 137 -2.08 -6.78 -8.80
CA HIS A 137 -1.08 -6.03 -8.04
C HIS A 137 0.28 -6.05 -8.71
N PHE A 138 0.64 -7.15 -9.38
CA PHE A 138 1.88 -7.24 -10.17
C PHE A 138 1.86 -6.32 -11.38
N VAL A 139 0.77 -6.30 -12.16
CA VAL A 139 0.62 -5.40 -13.32
C VAL A 139 0.62 -3.94 -12.87
N ALA A 140 -0.06 -3.61 -11.77
CA ALA A 140 -0.05 -2.28 -11.18
C ALA A 140 1.36 -1.87 -10.71
N TYR A 141 2.08 -2.78 -10.05
CA TYR A 141 3.47 -2.60 -9.64
C TYR A 141 4.39 -2.29 -10.84
N MET A 142 4.31 -3.11 -11.90
CA MET A 142 5.09 -2.92 -13.12
C MET A 142 4.74 -1.62 -13.83
N ARG A 143 3.47 -1.21 -13.81
CA ARG A 143 3.01 0.08 -14.37
C ARG A 143 3.63 1.26 -13.63
N ILE A 144 3.60 1.26 -12.30
CA ILE A 144 4.19 2.33 -11.48
C ILE A 144 5.69 2.43 -11.76
N LYS A 145 6.39 1.29 -11.78
CA LYS A 145 7.83 1.25 -12.06
C LYS A 145 8.18 1.77 -13.45
N LYS A 146 7.38 1.47 -14.47
CA LYS A 146 7.56 2.03 -15.83
C LYS A 146 7.39 3.55 -15.85
N ILE A 147 6.39 4.08 -15.14
CA ILE A 147 6.16 5.52 -15.04
C ILE A 147 7.34 6.21 -14.34
N GLU A 148 7.85 5.63 -13.24
CA GLU A 148 9.03 6.13 -12.52
C GLU A 148 10.29 6.15 -13.41
N LEU A 149 10.43 5.17 -14.31
CA LEU A 149 11.51 5.10 -15.31
C LEU A 149 11.29 6.00 -16.54
N GLY A 150 10.22 6.79 -16.58
CA GLY A 150 9.88 7.65 -17.73
C GLY A 150 9.45 6.89 -18.99
N GLN A 151 9.14 5.60 -18.88
CA GLN A 151 8.72 4.78 -20.00
C GLN A 151 7.22 4.95 -20.30
N PRO A 152 6.79 4.93 -21.57
CA PRO A 152 5.38 4.98 -21.93
C PRO A 152 4.66 3.70 -21.46
N VAL A 153 3.48 3.87 -20.87
CA VAL A 153 2.61 2.76 -20.45
C VAL A 153 1.42 2.62 -21.40
N ALA A 154 1.29 1.46 -22.05
CA ALA A 154 0.19 1.22 -22.98
C ALA A 154 -1.16 1.20 -22.25
N ARG A 155 -2.17 1.85 -22.83
CA ARG A 155 -3.55 1.91 -22.30
C ARG A 155 -4.19 0.52 -22.14
N LEU A 156 -3.77 -0.44 -22.97
CA LEU A 156 -4.28 -1.82 -22.95
C LEU A 156 -4.03 -2.55 -21.62
N HIS A 157 -3.03 -2.15 -20.82
CA HIS A 157 -2.78 -2.77 -19.51
C HIS A 157 -3.98 -2.65 -18.55
N ALA A 158 -4.82 -1.62 -18.72
CA ALA A 158 -6.00 -1.44 -17.89
C ALA A 158 -7.12 -2.47 -18.18
N LEU A 159 -7.12 -3.09 -19.36
CA LEU A 159 -8.07 -4.14 -19.73
C LEU A 159 -7.63 -5.54 -19.29
N TRP A 160 -6.42 -5.68 -18.74
CA TRP A 160 -5.90 -6.97 -18.29
C TRP A 160 -6.81 -7.60 -17.23
N TYR A 161 -7.23 -6.83 -16.23
CA TYR A 161 -8.06 -7.33 -15.13
C TYR A 161 -9.42 -7.89 -15.61
N PRO A 162 -10.28 -7.12 -16.28
CA PRO A 162 -11.57 -7.63 -16.70
C PRO A 162 -11.42 -8.80 -17.69
N ALA A 163 -10.38 -8.81 -18.53
CA ALA A 163 -10.11 -9.92 -19.44
C ALA A 163 -9.78 -11.21 -18.67
N VAL A 164 -8.82 -11.16 -17.74
CA VAL A 164 -8.42 -12.34 -16.94
C VAL A 164 -9.58 -12.85 -16.08
N VAL A 165 -10.36 -11.95 -15.48
CA VAL A 165 -11.56 -12.33 -14.72
C VAL A 165 -12.59 -13.02 -15.63
N CYS A 166 -12.86 -12.49 -16.82
CA CYS A 166 -13.77 -13.14 -17.77
C CYS A 166 -13.27 -14.53 -18.18
N PHE A 167 -11.99 -14.68 -18.50
CA PHE A 167 -11.40 -15.99 -18.81
C PHE A 167 -11.53 -16.97 -17.65
N PHE A 168 -11.28 -16.51 -16.42
CA PHE A 168 -11.45 -17.34 -15.23
C PHE A 168 -12.90 -17.76 -15.01
N LEU A 169 -13.87 -16.85 -15.17
CA LEU A 169 -15.30 -17.19 -15.03
C LEU A 169 -15.77 -18.16 -16.10
N ILE A 170 -15.32 -17.99 -17.35
CA ILE A 170 -15.58 -18.95 -18.44
C ILE A 170 -15.01 -20.32 -18.08
N PHE A 171 -13.77 -20.37 -17.57
CA PHE A 171 -13.14 -21.60 -17.12
C PHE A 171 -13.93 -22.27 -15.99
N VAL A 172 -14.28 -21.53 -14.93
CA VAL A 172 -15.10 -22.03 -13.81
C VAL A 172 -16.41 -22.62 -14.33
N ASP A 173 -17.09 -21.95 -15.24
CA ASP A 173 -18.39 -22.38 -15.76
C ASP A 173 -18.30 -23.69 -16.55
N ILE A 174 -17.28 -23.84 -17.40
CA ILE A 174 -17.03 -25.08 -18.16
C ILE A 174 -16.82 -26.28 -17.23
N PHE A 175 -16.03 -26.10 -16.17
CA PHE A 175 -15.68 -27.17 -15.26
C PHE A 175 -16.75 -27.44 -14.18
N SER A 176 -17.67 -26.51 -13.94
CA SER A 176 -18.71 -26.68 -12.93
C SER A 176 -19.86 -27.57 -13.42
N ASN A 177 -20.35 -27.37 -14.65
CA ASN A 177 -21.56 -28.05 -15.15
C ASN A 177 -21.43 -28.65 -16.55
N GLY A 178 -20.26 -28.55 -17.20
CA GLY A 178 -20.03 -29.09 -18.55
C GLY A 178 -20.86 -28.43 -19.66
N ARG A 179 -21.56 -27.33 -19.36
CA ARG A 179 -22.36 -26.56 -20.32
C ARG A 179 -22.16 -25.06 -20.07
N PRO A 180 -22.14 -24.22 -21.12
CA PRO A 180 -22.10 -22.77 -20.98
C PRO A 180 -23.38 -22.29 -20.31
N ASN A 181 -23.28 -21.76 -19.09
CA ASN A 181 -24.41 -21.27 -18.31
C ASN A 181 -24.41 -19.73 -18.20
N TRP A 182 -25.09 -19.24 -17.16
CA TRP A 182 -25.36 -17.85 -16.85
C TRP A 182 -24.11 -16.96 -16.69
N PHE A 183 -22.89 -17.51 -16.60
CA PHE A 183 -21.68 -16.68 -16.49
C PHE A 183 -21.18 -16.10 -17.83
N TRP A 184 -21.68 -16.58 -18.98
CA TRP A 184 -21.21 -16.13 -20.30
C TRP A 184 -21.80 -14.78 -20.72
N TRP A 185 -23.10 -14.58 -20.45
CA TRP A 185 -23.79 -13.36 -20.88
C TRP A 185 -23.28 -12.06 -20.21
N PRO A 186 -22.79 -12.02 -18.94
CA PRO A 186 -22.27 -10.78 -18.37
C PRO A 186 -20.83 -10.49 -18.79
N CYS A 187 -20.04 -11.46 -19.27
CA CYS A 187 -18.63 -11.24 -19.60
C CYS A 187 -18.44 -10.14 -20.67
N VAL A 188 -19.21 -10.20 -21.77
CA VAL A 188 -19.12 -9.22 -22.86
C VAL A 188 -19.57 -7.81 -22.40
N PRO A 189 -20.75 -7.63 -21.75
CA PRO A 189 -21.13 -6.36 -21.16
C PRO A 189 -20.14 -5.82 -20.13
N ILE A 190 -19.59 -6.67 -19.25
CA ILE A 190 -18.58 -6.25 -18.26
C ILE A 190 -17.34 -5.73 -18.97
N MET A 191 -16.86 -6.41 -20.02
CA MET A 191 -15.72 -5.95 -20.80
C MET A 191 -15.98 -4.61 -21.50
N LEU A 192 -17.16 -4.45 -22.13
CA LEU A 192 -17.54 -3.21 -22.80
C LEU A 192 -17.68 -2.04 -21.80
N VAL A 193 -18.37 -2.25 -20.69
CA VAL A 193 -18.54 -1.24 -19.64
C VAL A 193 -17.18 -0.88 -19.03
N SER A 194 -16.34 -1.86 -18.72
CA SER A 194 -14.99 -1.64 -18.21
C SER A 194 -14.16 -0.83 -19.20
N PHE A 195 -14.22 -1.16 -20.50
CA PHE A 195 -13.54 -0.41 -21.54
C PHE A 195 -13.99 1.05 -21.59
N VAL A 196 -15.30 1.30 -21.62
CA VAL A 196 -15.86 2.66 -21.67
C VAL A 196 -15.47 3.47 -20.42
N ILE A 197 -15.54 2.88 -19.24
CA ILE A 197 -15.16 3.54 -17.98
C ILE A 197 -13.67 3.87 -17.98
N ILE A 198 -12.81 2.91 -18.33
CA ILE A 198 -11.35 3.10 -18.37
C ILE A 198 -10.98 4.19 -19.39
N ASP A 199 -11.58 4.16 -20.58
CA ASP A 199 -11.34 5.13 -21.63
C ASP A 199 -11.83 6.54 -21.22
N SER A 200 -12.98 6.61 -20.55
CA SER A 200 -13.51 7.85 -19.97
C SER A 200 -12.58 8.44 -18.89
N ILE A 201 -12.14 7.63 -17.93
CA ILE A 201 -11.21 8.05 -16.86
C ILE A 201 -9.88 8.50 -17.46
N THR A 202 -9.35 7.74 -18.43
CA THR A 202 -8.08 8.06 -19.07
C THR A 202 -8.13 9.40 -19.79
N ARG A 203 -9.19 9.63 -20.59
CA ARG A 203 -9.41 10.94 -21.25
C ARG A 203 -9.57 12.07 -20.24
N HIS A 204 -10.28 11.82 -19.13
CA HIS A 204 -10.43 12.82 -18.08
C HIS A 204 -9.08 13.19 -17.44
N GLN A 205 -8.21 12.21 -17.15
CA GLN A 205 -6.88 12.48 -16.60
C GLN A 205 -5.96 13.23 -17.57
N GLU A 206 -6.01 12.92 -18.87
CA GLU A 206 -5.26 13.66 -19.89
C GLU A 206 -5.70 15.12 -19.94
N ASN A 207 -7.01 15.39 -19.93
CA ASN A 207 -7.55 16.75 -19.89
C ASN A 207 -7.10 17.51 -18.63
N LEU A 208 -7.06 16.86 -17.46
CA LEU A 208 -6.57 17.48 -16.22
C LEU A 208 -5.08 17.80 -16.29
N ARG A 209 -4.25 16.92 -16.87
CA ARG A 209 -2.81 17.17 -17.05
C ARG A 209 -2.57 18.36 -17.97
N THR A 210 -3.25 18.45 -19.10
CA THR A 210 -3.12 19.58 -20.03
C THR A 210 -3.48 20.90 -19.34
N ARG A 211 -4.61 20.95 -18.63
CA ARG A 211 -5.03 22.14 -17.86
C ARG A 211 -4.03 22.52 -16.77
N TYR A 212 -3.36 21.55 -16.14
CA TYR A 212 -2.32 21.81 -15.15
C TYR A 212 -1.08 22.45 -15.79
N HIS A 213 -0.62 21.91 -16.93
CA HIS A 213 0.51 22.49 -17.67
C HIS A 213 0.22 23.91 -18.16
N GLU A 214 -0.96 24.16 -18.75
CA GLU A 214 -1.37 25.50 -19.18
C GLU A 214 -1.40 26.51 -18.03
N ARG A 215 -1.90 26.12 -16.83
CA ARG A 215 -1.89 26.98 -15.65
C ARG A 215 -0.46 27.32 -15.20
N ARG A 216 0.44 26.33 -15.21
CA ARG A 216 1.84 26.52 -14.82
C ARG A 216 2.57 27.43 -15.80
N GLU A 217 2.32 27.28 -17.10
CA GLU A 217 2.88 28.18 -18.12
C GLU A 217 2.37 29.62 -17.97
N ARG A 218 1.06 29.81 -17.76
CA ARG A 218 0.50 31.15 -17.48
C ARG A 218 1.11 31.79 -16.22
N GLN A 219 1.32 31.01 -15.16
CA GLN A 219 1.99 31.49 -13.95
C GLN A 219 3.45 31.89 -14.22
N ASN A 220 4.20 31.07 -14.96
CA ASN A 220 5.58 31.39 -15.32
C ASN A 220 5.67 32.66 -16.20
N LEU A 221 4.75 32.82 -17.16
CA LEU A 221 4.66 34.03 -17.99
C LEU A 221 4.36 35.28 -17.15
N ASN A 222 3.41 35.21 -16.21
CA ASN A 222 3.12 36.34 -15.31
C ASN A 222 4.32 36.70 -14.42
N ILE A 223 5.07 35.71 -13.92
CA ILE A 223 6.30 35.96 -13.14
C ILE A 223 7.33 36.68 -14.02
N ASN A 224 7.51 36.24 -15.26
CA ASN A 224 8.51 36.81 -16.17
C ASN A 224 8.18 38.28 -16.54
N VAL A 225 6.88 38.58 -16.76
CA VAL A 225 6.39 39.95 -17.00
C VAL A 225 6.64 40.85 -15.78
N ASN A 226 6.40 40.35 -14.57
CA ASN A 226 6.60 41.12 -13.34
C ASN A 226 8.09 41.27 -12.93
N SER A 227 8.99 40.44 -13.49
CA SER A 227 10.43 40.57 -13.27
C SER A 227 11.14 41.57 -14.21
N ASN A 228 10.40 42.22 -15.12
CA ASN A 228 10.97 43.30 -15.94
C ASN A 228 11.34 44.51 -15.06
N PRO A 229 12.62 44.94 -15.05
CA PRO A 229 13.09 46.00 -14.14
C PRO A 229 12.56 47.41 -14.47
N ALA A 230 11.89 47.60 -15.60
CA ALA A 230 11.37 48.89 -16.03
C ALA A 230 10.20 49.44 -15.19
N PHE A 231 9.58 48.61 -14.32
CA PHE A 231 8.49 49.01 -13.42
C PHE A 231 8.81 48.80 -11.94
N SER A 232 10.09 48.55 -11.60
CA SER A 232 10.47 48.01 -10.27
C SER A 232 11.33 48.96 -9.42
N GLN A 233 11.69 50.17 -9.86
CA GLN A 233 12.58 50.99 -9.02
C GLN A 233 11.88 51.57 -7.78
N ASP A 234 10.66 52.09 -7.88
CA ASP A 234 10.00 52.74 -6.74
C ASP A 234 9.49 51.78 -5.64
N ILE A 235 9.15 50.53 -5.97
CA ILE A 235 8.64 49.55 -4.98
C ILE A 235 9.78 48.70 -4.37
N ARG A 236 10.96 48.70 -5.00
CA ARG A 236 12.09 47.85 -4.56
C ARG A 236 12.75 48.37 -3.29
N GLU A 237 12.70 49.65 -2.96
CA GLU A 237 13.28 50.16 -1.72
C GLU A 237 12.44 49.78 -0.49
N GLU A 238 11.11 49.82 -0.58
CA GLU A 238 10.23 49.52 0.56
C GLU A 238 10.21 47.99 0.88
N VAL A 239 10.24 47.13 -0.15
CA VAL A 239 10.23 45.67 0.04
C VAL A 239 11.60 45.08 0.42
N VAL A 240 12.71 45.74 0.05
CA VAL A 240 14.06 45.28 0.44
C VAL A 240 14.35 45.53 1.93
N VAL A 241 13.75 46.56 2.53
CA VAL A 241 13.88 46.81 3.98
C VAL A 241 13.10 45.77 4.77
N GLU A 242 11.90 45.39 4.34
CA GLU A 242 11.07 44.40 5.06
C GLU A 242 11.53 42.95 4.85
N ARG A 243 12.09 42.61 3.68
CA ARG A 243 12.62 41.26 3.40
C ARG A 243 13.98 40.98 4.05
N ARG A 244 14.73 42.02 4.44
CA ARG A 244 16.00 41.85 5.17
C ARG A 244 15.78 41.43 6.64
N ILE A 245 14.55 41.57 7.16
CA ILE A 245 14.19 41.15 8.52
C ILE A 245 13.74 39.66 8.55
N ASN A 246 13.25 39.11 7.43
CA ASN A 246 12.61 37.78 7.41
C ASN A 246 13.33 36.69 6.60
N ASN A 247 14.42 36.99 5.89
CA ASN A 247 15.20 35.98 5.15
C ASN A 247 16.53 35.68 5.85
N THR A 248 16.48 34.85 6.89
CA THR A 248 17.60 33.95 7.14
C THR A 248 17.61 32.85 6.08
N PRO A 249 18.75 32.51 5.46
CA PRO A 249 18.82 31.37 4.56
C PRO A 249 18.54 30.11 5.39
N SER A 250 17.36 29.52 5.18
CA SER A 250 17.09 28.15 5.62
C SER A 250 17.99 27.23 4.80
N ASP A 251 19.09 26.80 5.41
CA ASP A 251 20.09 25.93 4.80
C ASP A 251 19.49 24.51 4.66
N LYS A 252 18.84 24.28 3.51
CA LYS A 252 18.16 23.02 3.22
C LYS A 252 19.19 21.93 2.95
N ARG A 253 19.30 20.96 3.88
CA ARG A 253 20.18 19.79 3.74
C ARG A 253 19.38 18.58 3.25
N TYR A 254 19.96 17.75 2.39
CA TYR A 254 19.33 16.51 1.91
C TYR A 254 19.99 15.29 2.55
N CYS A 255 19.19 14.30 2.95
CA CYS A 255 19.73 13.08 3.53
C CYS A 255 20.48 12.22 2.50
N PRO A 256 21.76 11.86 2.73
CA PRO A 256 22.52 11.06 1.77
C PRO A 256 22.02 9.61 1.66
N ARG A 257 21.22 9.13 2.63
CA ARG A 257 20.69 7.77 2.63
C ARG A 257 19.32 7.64 1.96
N CYS A 258 18.45 8.65 2.12
CA CYS A 258 17.07 8.56 1.62
C CYS A 258 16.67 9.69 0.66
N GLY A 259 17.52 10.69 0.43
CA GLY A 259 17.29 11.80 -0.49
C GLY A 259 16.26 12.84 -0.02
N GLU A 260 15.70 12.68 1.18
CA GLU A 260 14.65 13.56 1.69
C GLU A 260 15.22 14.87 2.24
N GLU A 261 14.47 15.96 2.05
CA GLU A 261 14.81 17.28 2.56
C GLU A 261 14.72 17.30 4.11
N SER A 262 15.75 17.83 4.75
CA SER A 262 15.84 17.93 6.21
C SER A 262 16.07 19.38 6.62
N SER A 263 15.38 19.80 7.68
CA SER A 263 15.66 21.10 8.30
C SER A 263 17.08 21.10 8.87
N SER A 264 17.76 22.25 8.82
CA SER A 264 19.13 22.40 9.31
C SER A 264 19.29 22.16 10.81
N ASN A 265 18.22 22.23 11.59
CA ASN A 265 18.27 22.13 13.06
C ASN A 265 18.17 20.69 13.60
N HIS A 266 18.11 19.67 12.75
CA HIS A 266 18.04 18.28 13.20
C HIS A 266 19.36 17.53 13.02
N GLU A 267 19.83 16.92 14.11
CA GLU A 267 21.06 16.11 14.14
C GLU A 267 20.86 14.75 13.43
N TYR A 268 19.61 14.33 13.23
CA TYR A 268 19.24 13.07 12.57
C TYR A 268 18.18 13.31 11.49
N CYS A 269 18.26 12.55 10.41
CA CYS A 269 17.23 12.52 9.38
C CYS A 269 15.93 11.92 9.95
N GLU A 270 14.84 12.68 9.89
CA GLU A 270 13.53 12.28 10.42
C GLU A 270 12.97 10.99 9.79
N TYR A 271 13.34 10.72 8.54
CA TYR A 271 12.81 9.58 7.79
C TYR A 271 13.60 8.30 7.99
N CYS A 272 14.93 8.38 7.91
CA CYS A 272 15.79 7.19 7.95
C CYS A 272 16.60 7.03 9.23
N GLY A 273 16.59 8.04 10.12
CA GLY A 273 17.32 8.05 11.39
C GLY A 273 18.84 8.18 11.24
N LEU A 274 19.36 8.47 10.05
CA LEU A 274 20.79 8.70 9.84
C LEU A 274 21.21 10.00 10.52
N LYS A 275 22.25 9.96 11.36
CA LYS A 275 22.87 11.16 11.91
C LYS A 275 23.54 11.95 10.78
N PHE A 276 23.30 13.26 10.71
CA PHE A 276 24.04 14.15 9.81
C PHE A 276 25.40 14.43 10.45
N GLU A 277 26.48 14.07 9.74
CA GLU A 277 27.85 14.46 10.10
C GLU A 277 28.10 15.94 9.81
#